data_AF-T0U1A9-F1
#
_entry.id   AF-T0U1A9-F1
#
_cell.length_a   1.000
_cell.length_b   1.000
_cell.length_c   1.000
_cell.angle_alpha   90.00
_cell.angle_beta   90.00
_cell.angle_gamma   90.00
#
_symmetry.space_group_name_H-M   'P 1'
#
loop_
_entity.id
_entity.type
_entity.pdbx_description
1 polymer ?
#
loop_
_entity_poly.entity_id
_entity_poly.type
_entity_poly.pdbx_seq_one_letter_code
_entity_poly.pdbx_strand_id
1 'polypeptide(L)'
;MFEQMKMDMMQELDSLFVEGSPVKVNFLNVLTAIKENYDFIYALSQSCCSDFSKLVRSFTLHALDDTPHAKEHIISDFQVPYKYGLEIFIATIESVIVTWLESGAKEDPIEIGTIILSVCDFANWN
;
A
#
# COMPACT_ATOMS: atom_id res chain seq x y z
N MET A 1 -13.23 14.32 -16.76
CA MET A 1 -12.83 15.03 -15.53
C MET A 1 -12.43 14.03 -14.45
N PHE A 2 -13.34 13.14 -14.01
CA PHE A 2 -13.02 12.10 -13.01
C PHE A 2 -11.85 11.20 -13.41
N GLU A 3 -11.81 10.67 -14.65
CA GLU A 3 -10.68 9.83 -15.10
C GLU A 3 -9.33 10.58 -15.13
N GLN A 4 -9.33 11.89 -15.42
CA GLN A 4 -8.08 12.66 -15.40
C GLN A 4 -7.59 12.85 -13.96
N MET A 5 -8.49 13.25 -13.05
CA MET A 5 -8.18 13.38 -11.62
C MET A 5 -7.66 12.08 -11.03
N LYS A 6 -8.22 10.95 -11.47
CA LYS A 6 -7.75 9.62 -11.10
C LYS A 6 -6.33 9.37 -11.59
N MET A 7 -6.03 9.62 -12.87
CA MET A 7 -4.66 9.46 -13.38
C MET A 7 -3.67 10.36 -12.64
N ASP A 8 -4.03 11.62 -12.39
CA ASP A 8 -3.18 12.59 -11.69
C ASP A 8 -2.91 12.12 -10.25
N MET A 9 -3.93 11.61 -9.54
CA MET A 9 -3.79 11.06 -8.18
C MET A 9 -2.91 9.81 -8.15
N MET A 10 -3.05 8.90 -9.12
CA MET A 10 -2.19 7.72 -9.23
C MET A 10 -0.73 8.14 -9.45
N GLN A 11 -0.49 9.13 -10.31
CA GLN A 11 0.85 9.67 -10.55
C GLN A 11 1.43 10.37 -9.32
N GLU A 12 0.61 11.11 -8.58
CA GLU A 12 1.02 11.74 -7.32
C GLU A 12 1.44 10.70 -6.29
N LEU A 13 0.61 9.68 -6.06
CA LEU A 13 0.93 8.60 -5.11
C LEU A 13 2.17 7.81 -5.55
N ASP A 14 2.33 7.53 -6.85
CA ASP A 14 3.53 6.89 -7.39
C ASP A 14 4.78 7.79 -7.20
N SER A 15 4.64 9.12 -7.26
CA SER A 15 5.77 10.05 -7.07
C SER A 15 6.29 10.10 -5.62
N LEU A 16 5.50 9.62 -4.65
CA LEU A 16 5.91 9.56 -3.25
C LEU A 16 6.92 8.43 -2.98
N PHE A 17 7.12 7.51 -3.93
CA PHE A 17 8.19 6.52 -3.87
C PHE A 17 9.50 7.14 -4.33
N VAL A 18 10.26 7.64 -3.36
CA VAL A 18 11.60 8.15 -3.61
C VAL A 18 12.60 6.99 -3.49
N GLU A 19 13.26 6.66 -4.59
CA GLU A 19 14.32 5.64 -4.64
C GLU A 19 15.39 5.92 -3.58
N GLY A 20 15.77 4.87 -2.82
CA GLY A 20 16.77 4.97 -1.74
C GLY A 20 16.25 5.58 -0.43
N SER A 21 14.98 5.98 -0.34
CA SER A 21 14.36 6.33 0.94
C SER A 21 13.94 5.07 1.69
N PRO A 22 13.97 5.07 3.04
CA PRO A 22 13.52 3.91 3.81
C PRO A 22 12.07 3.56 3.48
N VAL A 23 11.79 2.27 3.27
CA VAL A 23 10.46 1.78 2.90
C VAL A 23 9.37 2.29 3.88
N LYS A 24 9.66 2.35 5.20
CA LYS A 24 8.74 2.90 6.21
C LYS A 24 8.35 4.36 5.95
N VAL A 25 9.27 5.17 5.43
CA VAL A 25 9.05 6.60 5.14
C VAL A 25 8.16 6.74 3.92
N ASN A 26 8.48 6.05 2.83
CA ASN A 26 7.66 6.06 1.62
C ASN A 26 6.23 5.55 1.93
N PHE A 27 6.12 4.50 2.74
CA PHE A 27 4.84 3.95 3.19
C PHE A 27 4.00 4.97 3.96
N LEU A 28 4.61 5.68 4.93
CA LEU A 28 3.91 6.69 5.72
C LEU A 28 3.48 7.89 4.86
N ASN A 29 4.30 8.31 3.91
CA ASN A 29 3.96 9.41 2.98
C ASN A 29 2.72 9.06 2.15
N VAL A 30 2.65 7.84 1.62
CA VAL A 30 1.51 7.35 0.84
C VAL A 30 0.24 7.32 1.67
N LEU A 31 0.28 6.75 2.89
CA LEU A 31 -0.87 6.76 3.78
C LEU A 31 -1.30 8.19 4.16
N THR A 32 -0.36 9.11 4.33
CA THR A 32 -0.64 10.52 4.61
C THR A 32 -1.36 11.18 3.44
N ALA A 33 -0.85 11.01 2.21
CA ALA A 33 -1.51 11.50 1.00
C ALA A 33 -2.91 10.87 0.81
N ILE A 34 -3.08 9.60 1.18
CA ILE A 34 -4.39 8.96 1.15
C ILE A 34 -5.38 9.65 2.10
N LYS A 35 -4.97 9.96 3.33
CA LYS A 35 -5.81 10.66 4.31
C LYS A 35 -6.13 12.08 3.88
N GLU A 36 -5.14 12.82 3.37
CA GLU A 36 -5.31 14.20 2.90
C GLU A 36 -6.28 14.28 1.71
N ASN A 37 -6.36 13.22 0.90
CA ASN A 37 -7.24 13.12 -0.27
C ASN A 37 -8.43 12.17 -0.05
N TYR A 38 -8.84 11.98 1.21
CA TYR A 38 -9.82 10.96 1.62
C TYR A 38 -11.09 10.94 0.76
N ASP A 39 -11.78 12.06 0.57
CA ASP A 39 -13.07 12.08 -0.14
C ASP A 39 -12.95 11.54 -1.58
N PHE A 40 -11.85 11.89 -2.27
CA PHE A 40 -11.59 11.43 -3.63
C PHE A 40 -11.21 9.95 -3.66
N ILE A 41 -10.31 9.52 -2.78
CA ILE A 41 -9.86 8.12 -2.74
C ILE A 41 -10.98 7.19 -2.27
N TYR A 42 -11.80 7.64 -1.32
CA TYR A 42 -12.99 6.91 -0.91
C TYR A 42 -13.96 6.76 -2.09
N ALA A 43 -14.27 7.84 -2.82
CA ALA A 43 -15.10 7.76 -4.03
C ALA A 43 -14.48 6.83 -5.10
N LEU A 44 -13.16 6.82 -5.26
CA LEU A 44 -12.45 5.92 -6.16
C LEU A 44 -12.59 4.45 -5.73
N SER A 45 -12.42 4.16 -4.43
CA SER A 45 -12.56 2.81 -3.87
C SER A 45 -13.96 2.23 -4.08
N GLN A 46 -15.00 3.08 -4.03
CA GLN A 46 -16.40 2.68 -4.21
C GLN A 46 -16.81 2.53 -5.68
N SER A 47 -16.21 3.34 -6.57
CA SER A 47 -16.62 3.41 -7.98
C SER A 47 -15.92 2.39 -8.87
N CYS A 48 -14.67 2.03 -8.57
CA CYS A 48 -13.89 1.09 -9.39
C CYS A 48 -12.87 0.32 -8.53
N CYS A 49 -13.36 -0.70 -7.81
CA CYS A 49 -12.55 -1.58 -6.95
C CYS A 49 -11.27 -2.09 -7.65
N SER A 50 -11.33 -2.40 -8.95
CA SER A 50 -10.16 -2.89 -9.70
C SER A 50 -9.01 -1.88 -9.84
N ASP A 51 -9.28 -0.58 -9.82
CA ASP A 51 -8.22 0.44 -9.97
C ASP A 51 -7.57 0.77 -8.63
N PHE A 52 -8.34 0.71 -7.55
CA PHE A 52 -7.79 0.80 -6.20
C PHE A 52 -6.91 -0.42 -5.87
N SER A 53 -7.35 -1.64 -6.22
CA SER A 53 -6.50 -2.83 -6.07
C SER A 53 -5.20 -2.72 -6.87
N LYS A 54 -5.25 -2.16 -8.09
CA LYS A 54 -4.04 -1.90 -8.89
C LYS A 54 -3.11 -0.89 -8.21
N LEU A 55 -3.66 0.17 -7.62
CA LEU A 55 -2.89 1.16 -6.86
C LEU A 55 -2.15 0.50 -5.70
N VAL A 56 -2.87 -0.22 -4.84
CA VAL A 56 -2.25 -0.89 -3.67
C VAL A 56 -1.24 -1.94 -4.11
N ARG A 57 -1.52 -2.66 -5.20
CA ARG A 57 -0.58 -3.63 -5.77
C ARG A 57 0.70 -2.96 -6.28
N SER A 58 0.59 -1.91 -7.09
CA SER A 58 1.75 -1.18 -7.61
C SER A 58 2.60 -0.63 -6.46
N PHE A 59 1.96 -0.04 -5.46
CA PHE A 59 2.60 0.39 -4.22
C PHE A 59 3.38 -0.74 -3.54
N THR A 60 2.70 -1.86 -3.30
CA THR A 60 3.28 -2.99 -2.58
C THR A 60 4.48 -3.55 -3.35
N LEU A 61 4.39 -3.63 -4.68
CA LEU A 61 5.48 -4.10 -5.52
C LEU A 61 6.68 -3.14 -5.50
N HIS A 62 6.47 -1.84 -5.60
CA HIS A 62 7.56 -0.86 -5.49
C HIS A 62 8.27 -0.94 -4.12
N ALA A 63 7.52 -1.11 -3.03
CA ALA A 63 8.11 -1.31 -1.71
C ALA A 63 9.00 -2.56 -1.64
N LEU A 64 8.66 -3.61 -2.39
CA LEU A 64 9.44 -4.85 -2.46
C LEU A 64 10.68 -4.74 -3.35
N ASP A 65 10.64 -3.94 -4.43
CA ASP A 65 11.76 -3.76 -5.35
C ASP A 65 12.99 -3.15 -4.65
N ASP A 66 12.75 -2.23 -3.71
CA ASP A 66 13.80 -1.61 -2.88
C ASP A 66 14.21 -2.45 -1.66
N THR A 67 13.57 -3.60 -1.43
CA THR A 67 13.81 -4.44 -0.26
C THR A 67 14.71 -5.63 -0.61
N PRO A 68 15.94 -5.71 -0.08
CA PRO A 68 16.83 -6.83 -0.30
C PRO A 68 16.17 -8.16 0.09
N HIS A 69 16.36 -9.20 -0.73
CA HIS A 69 15.86 -10.55 -0.45
C HIS A 69 14.34 -10.65 -0.20
N ALA A 70 13.55 -9.68 -0.67
CA ALA A 70 12.10 -9.63 -0.45
C ALA A 70 11.38 -10.92 -0.85
N LYS A 71 11.83 -11.58 -1.92
CA LYS A 71 11.27 -12.87 -2.36
C LYS A 71 11.53 -13.98 -1.34
N GLU A 72 12.76 -14.10 -0.84
CA GLU A 72 13.12 -15.08 0.18
C GLU A 72 12.33 -14.83 1.47
N HIS A 73 12.18 -13.57 1.87
CA HIS A 73 11.37 -13.19 3.01
C HIS A 73 9.88 -13.55 2.84
N ILE A 74 9.26 -13.23 1.71
CA ILE A 74 7.87 -13.63 1.41
C ILE A 74 7.71 -15.16 1.48
N ILE A 75 8.64 -15.93 0.93
CA ILE A 75 8.58 -17.40 1.00
C ILE A 75 8.71 -17.87 2.46
N SER A 76 9.61 -17.25 3.23
CA SER A 76 9.84 -17.58 4.65
C SER A 76 8.65 -17.24 5.53
N ASP A 77 8.00 -16.10 5.33
CA ASP A 77 6.94 -15.63 6.22
C ASP A 77 5.63 -16.38 5.95
N PHE A 78 5.30 -16.63 4.68
CA PHE A 78 4.04 -17.25 4.30
C PHE A 78 4.12 -18.78 4.11
N GLN A 79 5.33 -19.36 4.01
CA GLN A 79 5.54 -20.81 3.86
C GLN A 79 4.78 -21.44 2.67
N VAL A 80 4.58 -20.68 1.61
CA VAL A 80 3.92 -21.10 0.36
C VAL A 80 4.76 -20.67 -0.85
N PRO A 81 4.50 -21.19 -2.07
CA PRO A 81 5.21 -20.71 -3.26
C PRO A 81 5.07 -19.20 -3.44
N TYR A 82 6.16 -18.53 -3.82
CA TYR A 82 6.27 -17.07 -3.90
C TYR A 82 5.03 -16.38 -4.49
N LYS A 83 4.53 -16.87 -5.62
CA LYS A 83 3.37 -16.26 -6.29
C LYS A 83 2.14 -16.17 -5.37
N TYR A 84 1.91 -17.13 -4.48
CA TYR A 84 0.79 -17.12 -3.54
C TYR A 84 1.09 -16.26 -2.31
N GLY A 85 2.33 -16.32 -1.80
CA GLY A 85 2.76 -15.48 -0.68
C GLY A 85 2.67 -13.99 -1.03
N LEU A 86 3.07 -13.62 -2.24
CA LEU A 86 2.95 -12.27 -2.77
C LEU A 86 1.49 -11.79 -2.83
N GLU A 87 0.57 -12.62 -3.31
CA GLU A 87 -0.86 -12.26 -3.30
C GLU A 87 -1.41 -12.07 -1.89
N ILE A 88 -1.05 -12.95 -0.95
CA ILE A 88 -1.50 -12.85 0.45
C ILE A 88 -0.98 -11.55 1.07
N PHE A 89 0.29 -11.21 0.83
CA PHE A 89 0.93 -9.98 1.29
C PHE A 89 0.20 -8.74 0.76
N ILE A 90 0.00 -8.65 -0.56
CA ILE A 90 -0.71 -7.53 -1.20
C ILE A 90 -2.15 -7.42 -0.67
N ALA A 91 -2.87 -8.55 -0.61
CA ALA A 91 -4.27 -8.57 -0.16
C ALA A 91 -4.41 -8.16 1.31
N THR A 92 -3.42 -8.46 2.15
CA THR A 92 -3.42 -8.05 3.56
C THR A 92 -3.31 -6.53 3.68
N ILE A 93 -2.34 -5.93 2.98
CA ILE A 93 -2.16 -4.46 2.93
C ILE A 93 -3.42 -3.79 2.39
N GLU A 94 -3.94 -4.29 1.26
CA GLU A 94 -5.16 -3.79 0.63
C GLU A 94 -6.35 -3.84 1.57
N SER A 95 -6.58 -4.98 2.22
CA SER A 95 -7.71 -5.15 3.13
C SER A 95 -7.65 -4.18 4.31
N VAL A 96 -6.46 -3.90 4.85
CA VAL A 96 -6.31 -2.92 5.95
C VAL A 96 -6.62 -1.51 5.47
N ILE A 97 -6.10 -1.09 4.30
CA ILE A 97 -6.35 0.25 3.76
C ILE A 97 -7.83 0.43 3.40
N VAL A 98 -8.47 -0.56 2.76
CA VAL A 98 -9.91 -0.50 2.45
C VAL A 98 -10.72 -0.38 3.74
N THR A 99 -10.42 -1.19 4.76
CA THR A 99 -11.13 -1.14 6.04
C THR A 99 -10.99 0.23 6.70
N TRP A 100 -9.79 0.82 6.65
CA TRP A 100 -9.53 2.16 7.16
C TRP A 100 -10.31 3.24 6.40
N LEU A 101 -10.37 3.16 5.06
CA LEU A 101 -11.18 4.08 4.26
C LEU A 101 -12.68 3.93 4.59
N GLU A 102 -13.19 2.70 4.69
CA GLU A 102 -14.59 2.42 5.03
C GLU A 102 -14.97 2.86 6.46
N SER A 103 -14.02 2.90 7.38
CA SER A 103 -14.22 3.41 8.75
C SER A 103 -14.27 4.95 8.83
N GLY A 104 -13.99 5.63 7.70
CA GLY A 104 -13.90 7.08 7.61
C GLY A 104 -12.48 7.63 7.83
N ALA A 105 -11.45 6.81 7.61
CA ALA A 105 -10.04 7.15 7.78
C ALA A 105 -9.72 7.80 9.15
N LYS A 106 -10.32 7.28 10.23
CA LYS A 106 -10.30 7.91 11.56
C LYS A 106 -8.92 7.82 12.21
N GLU A 107 -8.29 6.66 12.13
CA GLU A 107 -6.94 6.40 12.61
C GLU A 107 -5.92 7.26 11.86
N ASP A 108 -4.84 7.63 12.53
CA ASP A 108 -3.75 8.35 11.89
C ASP A 108 -2.93 7.46 10.95
N PRO A 109 -2.32 8.01 9.88
CA PRO A 109 -1.51 7.25 8.94
C PRO A 109 -0.43 6.40 9.62
N ILE A 110 0.15 6.90 10.70
CA ILE A 110 1.16 6.17 11.48
C ILE A 110 0.58 4.97 12.23
N GLU A 111 -0.66 5.06 12.71
CA GLU A 111 -1.35 3.94 13.37
C GLU A 111 -1.64 2.83 12.35
N ILE A 112 -2.14 3.20 11.16
CA ILE A 112 -2.38 2.24 10.07
C ILE A 112 -1.08 1.61 9.57
N GLY A 113 -0.02 2.40 9.41
CA GLY A 113 1.31 1.89 9.09
C GLY A 113 1.81 0.91 10.14
N THR A 114 1.59 1.18 11.42
CA THR A 114 1.96 0.28 12.52
C THR A 114 1.16 -1.03 12.48
N ILE A 115 -0.15 -0.96 12.20
CA ILE A 115 -0.99 -2.15 12.04
C ILE A 115 -0.47 -3.00 10.88
N ILE A 116 -0.25 -2.42 9.70
CA ILE A 116 0.22 -3.16 8.53
C ILE A 116 1.57 -3.81 8.81
N LEU A 117 2.51 -3.07 9.40
CA LEU A 117 3.83 -3.61 9.75
C LEU A 117 3.78 -4.69 10.85
N SER A 118 2.76 -4.71 11.70
CA SER A 118 2.59 -5.76 12.71
C SER A 118 2.16 -7.12 12.14
N VAL A 119 1.49 -7.11 10.97
CA VAL A 119 1.05 -8.33 10.26
C VAL A 119 1.99 -8.71 9.12
N CYS A 120 2.71 -7.72 8.59
CA CYS A 120 3.60 -7.84 7.45
C CYS A 120 4.87 -7.04 7.77
N ASP A 121 5.83 -7.65 8.46
CA ASP A 121 7.02 -6.96 8.96
C ASP A 121 8.12 -6.80 7.89
N PHE A 122 7.72 -6.38 6.69
CA PHE A 122 8.63 -6.22 5.55
C PHE A 122 9.67 -5.13 5.76
N ALA A 123 9.43 -4.25 6.72
CA ALA A 123 10.34 -3.16 7.01
C ALA A 123 11.48 -3.54 7.97
N ASN A 124 11.55 -4.81 8.37
CA ASN A 124 12.70 -5.43 9.06
C ASN A 124 13.41 -6.47 8.17
N TRP A 125 13.01 -6.61 6.89
CA TRP A 125 13.73 -7.37 5.88
C TRP A 125 15.00 -6.57 5.51
N ASN A 126 16.17 -7.11 5.86
CA ASN A 126 17.48 -6.47 5.69
C ASN A 126 18.28 -7.14 4.57
#